data_AF-A0A954UBA7-F1
#
_entry.id   AF-A0A954UBA7-F1
#
_cell.length_a   1.000
_cell.length_b   1.000
_cell.length_c   1.000
_cell.angle_alpha   90.00
_cell.angle_beta   90.00
_cell.angle_gamma   90.00
#
_symmetry.space_group_name_H-M   'P 1'
#
loop_
_entity.id
_entity.type
_entity.pdbx_description
1 polymer ?
#
loop_
_entity_poly.entity_id
_entity_poly.type
_entity_poly.pdbx_seq_one_letter_code
_entity_poly.pdbx_strand_id
1 'polypeptide(L)'
;KGAGGLHQLIEQQTGERIRFFLLRSQYRSTILFGEEGLEEAGQSLNAFYRLIGRFERLSGQAFYPRVNSVGEVEELAYAKTRSDGYALLAGVSDGLLEELSKLRASYLEKMDDDFNTGGAVSDLFEMSRAINRFIDQQHLEDTQRRTRAGLATLSTAMSVLRELGAIMGLFLKTPKKTGDDGASETVDGLMKLLIELRAKARAGKDFATSDAIRDGLAAMSITLQDLKEGTTWEKA
;
A
#
# COMPACT_ATOMS: atom_id res chain seq x y z
N LYS A 1 -17.73 31.44 12.92
CA LYS A 1 -18.42 30.23 12.41
C LYS A 1 -17.40 29.48 11.56
N GLY A 2 -16.52 28.71 12.21
CA GLY A 2 -15.47 27.98 11.50
C GLY A 2 -16.07 26.75 10.86
N ALA A 3 -15.77 26.52 9.58
CA ALA A 3 -15.97 25.25 8.91
C ALA A 3 -15.50 24.10 9.83
N GLY A 4 -16.20 22.96 9.79
CA GLY A 4 -15.97 21.75 10.59
C GLY A 4 -14.60 21.65 11.23
N GLY A 5 -14.56 21.63 12.57
CA GLY A 5 -13.29 21.58 13.32
C GLY A 5 -12.45 20.33 13.00
N LEU A 6 -11.24 20.27 13.55
CA LEU A 6 -10.29 19.15 13.41
C LEU A 6 -10.94 17.77 13.59
N HIS A 7 -11.94 17.67 14.46
CA HIS A 7 -12.72 16.45 14.66
C HIS A 7 -13.42 15.97 13.38
N GLN A 8 -14.17 16.84 12.70
CA GLN A 8 -14.87 16.52 11.45
C GLN A 8 -13.88 16.16 10.34
N LEU A 9 -12.73 16.86 10.30
CA LEU A 9 -11.69 16.58 9.32
C LEU A 9 -11.04 15.19 9.57
N ILE A 10 -10.79 14.82 10.82
CA ILE A 10 -10.30 13.48 11.18
C ILE A 10 -11.34 12.41 10.82
N GLU A 11 -12.63 12.68 11.00
CA GLU A 11 -13.69 11.74 10.59
C GLU A 11 -13.71 11.50 9.08
N GLN A 12 -13.54 12.56 8.28
CA GLN A 12 -13.57 12.48 6.82
C GLN A 12 -12.27 11.93 6.23
N GLN A 13 -11.12 12.39 6.72
CA GLN A 13 -9.82 12.14 6.11
C GLN A 13 -9.01 11.07 6.84
N THR A 14 -9.38 10.69 8.06
CA THR A 14 -8.57 9.91 9.02
C THR A 14 -7.35 10.66 9.56
N GLY A 15 -6.94 10.31 10.78
CA GLY A 15 -5.74 10.88 11.40
C GLY A 15 -4.43 10.47 10.71
N GLU A 16 -4.37 9.29 10.08
CA GLU A 16 -3.16 8.83 9.39
C GLU A 16 -2.94 9.57 8.07
N ARG A 17 -3.99 9.85 7.29
CA ARG A 17 -3.90 10.68 6.07
C ARG A 17 -3.42 12.08 6.37
N ILE A 18 -3.99 12.73 7.40
CA ILE A 18 -3.55 14.07 7.82
C ILE A 18 -2.09 14.03 8.27
N ARG A 19 -1.70 13.02 9.05
CA ARG A 19 -0.29 12.85 9.46
C ARG A 19 0.61 12.67 8.25
N PHE A 20 0.27 11.78 7.33
CA PHE A 20 1.06 11.53 6.13
C PHE A 20 1.19 12.78 5.25
N PHE A 21 0.11 13.53 5.08
CA PHE A 21 0.12 14.82 4.39
C PHE A 21 1.14 15.79 5.01
N LEU A 22 1.13 15.94 6.33
CA LEU A 22 2.07 16.82 7.03
C LEU A 22 3.53 16.36 6.89
N LEU A 23 3.77 15.05 6.83
CA LEU A 23 5.11 14.47 6.71
C LEU A 23 5.69 14.60 5.29
N ARG A 24 4.88 14.88 4.26
CA ARG A 24 5.36 15.07 2.88
C ARG A 24 6.17 16.36 2.70
N SER A 25 6.04 17.32 3.61
CA SER A 25 6.75 18.60 3.57
C SER A 25 7.78 18.69 4.70
N GLN A 26 8.90 19.36 4.45
CA GLN A 26 9.88 19.65 5.49
C GLN A 26 9.22 20.52 6.57
N TYR A 27 9.51 20.25 7.85
CA TYR A 27 8.86 20.92 8.98
C TYR A 27 9.08 22.45 9.01
N ARG A 28 10.09 22.95 8.30
CA ARG A 28 10.43 24.38 8.18
C ARG A 28 9.81 25.07 6.98
N SER A 29 9.14 24.32 6.10
CA SER A 29 8.47 24.84 4.91
C SER A 29 7.02 25.21 5.20
N THR A 30 6.49 26.16 4.43
CA THR A 30 5.07 26.50 4.49
C THR A 30 4.23 25.35 3.93
N ILE A 31 3.28 24.86 4.72
CA ILE A 31 2.32 23.83 4.31
C ILE A 31 1.05 24.52 3.82
N LEU A 32 0.70 24.30 2.55
CA LEU A 32 -0.58 24.72 1.99
C LEU A 32 -1.61 23.64 2.30
N PHE A 33 -2.32 23.82 3.42
CA PHE A 33 -3.35 22.89 3.85
C PHE A 33 -4.61 23.03 2.99
N GLY A 34 -5.01 21.96 2.32
CA GLY A 34 -6.20 21.93 1.46
C GLY A 34 -6.72 20.51 1.24
N GLU A 35 -7.99 20.40 0.83
CA GLU A 35 -8.64 19.10 0.59
C GLU A 35 -7.92 18.29 -0.50
N GLU A 36 -7.55 18.93 -1.62
CA GLU A 36 -6.81 18.31 -2.72
C GLU A 36 -5.51 17.64 -2.25
N GLY A 37 -4.70 18.35 -1.46
CA GLY A 37 -3.44 17.80 -0.93
C GLY A 37 -3.65 16.62 0.04
N LEU A 38 -4.74 16.65 0.82
CA LEU A 38 -5.13 15.52 1.68
C LEU A 38 -5.60 14.32 0.87
N GLU A 39 -6.38 14.54 -0.18
CA GLU A 39 -6.84 13.48 -1.09
C GLU A 39 -5.66 12.80 -1.80
N GLU A 40 -4.73 13.57 -2.35
CA GLU A 40 -3.48 13.03 -2.92
C GLU A 40 -2.69 12.20 -1.90
N ALA A 41 -2.59 12.68 -0.66
CA ALA A 41 -1.93 11.96 0.42
C ALA A 41 -2.65 10.63 0.72
N GLY A 42 -3.98 10.62 0.67
CA GLY A 42 -4.80 9.41 0.81
C GLY A 42 -4.57 8.41 -0.31
N GLN A 43 -4.60 8.85 -1.58
CA GLN A 43 -4.33 8.01 -2.74
C GLN A 43 -2.93 7.41 -2.69
N SER A 44 -1.95 8.20 -2.22
CA SER A 44 -0.57 7.78 -2.00
C SER A 44 -0.46 6.71 -0.91
N LEU A 45 -1.17 6.87 0.21
CA LEU A 45 -1.24 5.87 1.28
C LEU A 45 -1.88 4.55 0.82
N ASN A 46 -2.87 4.61 -0.07
CA ASN A 46 -3.54 3.41 -0.60
C ASN A 46 -2.56 2.45 -1.29
N ALA A 47 -1.44 2.93 -1.86
CA ALA A 47 -0.40 2.06 -2.38
C ALA A 47 0.24 1.16 -1.29
N PHE A 48 0.50 1.71 -0.10
CA PHE A 48 1.01 0.94 1.03
C PHE A 48 -0.05 0.00 1.61
N TYR A 49 -1.30 0.45 1.74
CA TYR A 49 -2.38 -0.41 2.24
C TYR A 49 -2.63 -1.61 1.32
N ARG A 50 -2.59 -1.41 -0.01
CA ARG A 50 -2.67 -2.51 -0.97
C ARG A 50 -1.51 -3.50 -0.80
N LEU A 51 -0.28 -3.01 -0.63
CA LEU A 51 0.87 -3.87 -0.38
C LEU A 51 0.73 -4.65 0.95
N ILE A 52 0.29 -3.98 2.01
CA ILE A 52 0.04 -4.61 3.32
C ILE A 52 -1.01 -5.71 3.20
N GLY A 53 -2.16 -5.43 2.56
CA GLY A 53 -3.19 -6.45 2.32
C GLY A 53 -2.69 -7.62 1.46
N ARG A 54 -1.84 -7.33 0.47
CA ARG A 54 -1.17 -8.35 -0.35
C ARG A 54 -0.26 -9.23 0.52
N PHE A 55 0.53 -8.64 1.40
CA PHE A 55 1.37 -9.36 2.35
C PHE A 55 0.55 -10.25 3.29
N GLU A 56 -0.49 -9.71 3.93
CA GLU A 56 -1.32 -10.48 4.89
C GLU A 56 -1.99 -11.68 4.19
N ARG A 57 -2.49 -11.49 2.96
CA ARG A 57 -3.09 -12.55 2.15
C ARG A 57 -2.08 -13.62 1.74
N LEU A 58 -0.86 -13.23 1.36
CA LEU A 58 0.17 -14.15 0.88
C LEU A 58 0.82 -14.95 2.01
N SER A 59 1.09 -14.29 3.15
CA SER A 59 1.84 -14.87 4.27
C SER A 59 0.95 -15.47 5.36
N GLY A 60 -0.32 -15.05 5.44
CA GLY A 60 -1.22 -15.35 6.55
C GLY A 60 -0.91 -14.58 7.84
N GLN A 61 0.16 -13.79 7.88
CA GLN A 61 0.56 -13.01 9.05
C GLN A 61 -0.26 -11.73 9.17
N ALA A 62 -0.48 -11.27 10.41
CA ALA A 62 -1.09 -9.98 10.68
C ALA A 62 -0.03 -8.88 10.60
N PHE A 63 -0.20 -7.89 9.73
CA PHE A 63 0.69 -6.72 9.74
C PHE A 63 0.38 -5.83 10.94
N TYR A 64 -0.92 -5.58 11.19
CA TYR A 64 -1.40 -4.79 12.32
C TYR A 64 -1.75 -5.66 13.53
N PRO A 65 -1.77 -5.10 14.75
CA PRO A 65 -2.27 -5.80 15.92
C PRO A 65 -3.71 -6.27 15.73
N ARG A 66 -3.95 -7.58 15.84
CA ARG A 66 -5.29 -8.19 15.87
C ARG A 66 -5.37 -9.25 16.96
N VAL A 67 -6.56 -9.45 17.51
CA VAL A 67 -6.80 -10.49 18.52
C VAL A 67 -7.20 -11.77 17.80
N ASN A 68 -6.49 -12.86 18.06
CA ASN A 68 -6.77 -14.17 17.48
C ASN A 68 -7.94 -14.87 18.21
N SER A 69 -8.33 -16.07 17.75
CA SER A 69 -9.45 -16.83 18.31
C SER A 69 -9.25 -17.26 19.78
N VAL A 70 -8.03 -17.21 20.29
CA VAL A 70 -7.69 -17.57 21.67
C VAL A 70 -7.42 -16.34 22.56
N GLY A 71 -7.66 -15.13 22.04
CA GLY A 71 -7.55 -13.89 22.82
C GLY A 71 -6.15 -13.29 22.86
N GLU A 72 -5.18 -13.82 22.10
CA GLU A 72 -3.82 -13.29 22.04
C GLU A 72 -3.70 -12.25 20.93
N VAL A 73 -2.87 -11.22 21.16
CA VAL A 73 -2.56 -10.23 20.14
C VAL A 73 -1.48 -10.78 19.21
N GLU A 74 -1.80 -10.91 17.94
CA GLU A 74 -0.85 -11.22 16.88
C GLU A 74 -0.56 -9.96 16.05
N GLU A 75 0.72 -9.73 15.76
CA GLU A 75 1.19 -8.66 14.90
C GLU A 75 2.55 -9.00 14.30
N LEU A 76 2.89 -8.37 13.17
CA LEU A 76 4.18 -8.58 12.51
C LEU A 76 5.29 -7.97 13.36
N ALA A 77 6.19 -8.80 13.90
CA ALA A 77 7.34 -8.28 14.63
C ALA A 77 8.18 -7.35 13.74
N TYR A 78 8.66 -6.25 14.33
CA TYR A 78 9.53 -5.29 13.66
C TYR A 78 10.51 -4.68 14.67
N ALA A 79 11.65 -4.20 14.17
CA ALA A 79 12.68 -3.58 14.99
C ALA A 79 12.15 -2.36 15.74
N LYS A 80 12.45 -2.25 17.04
CA LYS A 80 12.06 -1.09 17.86
C LYS A 80 13.22 -0.11 18.06
N THR A 81 14.45 -0.56 17.79
CA THR A 81 15.66 0.24 17.87
C THR A 81 16.43 0.18 16.57
N ARG A 82 17.27 1.21 16.34
CA ARG A 82 18.16 1.25 15.17
C ARG A 82 19.07 0.02 15.09
N SER A 83 19.55 -0.45 16.24
CA SER A 83 20.40 -1.64 16.37
C SER A 83 19.66 -2.93 15.99
N ASP A 84 18.41 -3.09 16.43
CA ASP A 84 17.61 -4.27 16.07
C ASP A 84 17.40 -4.36 14.56
N GLY A 85 17.17 -3.23 13.89
CA GLY A 85 16.98 -3.22 12.45
C GLY A 85 18.27 -3.49 11.67
N TYR A 86 19.45 -3.12 12.20
CA TYR A 86 20.73 -3.58 11.65
C TYR A 86 20.92 -5.09 11.84
N ALA A 87 20.55 -5.62 13.02
CA ALA A 87 20.63 -7.05 13.29
C ALA A 87 19.67 -7.86 12.39
N LEU A 88 18.47 -7.35 12.11
CA LEU A 88 17.48 -7.96 11.23
C LEU A 88 18.00 -8.18 9.80
N LEU A 89 18.86 -7.27 9.33
CA LEU A 89 19.44 -7.29 7.99
C LEU A 89 20.92 -7.70 8.00
N ALA A 90 21.43 -8.23 9.12
CA ALA A 90 22.82 -8.65 9.20
C ALA A 90 23.09 -9.85 8.29
N GLY A 91 24.17 -9.78 7.50
CA GLY A 91 24.61 -10.86 6.63
C GLY A 91 23.81 -11.03 5.33
N VAL A 92 22.84 -10.14 5.03
CA VAL A 92 22.21 -10.10 3.70
C VAL A 92 23.19 -9.52 2.69
N SER A 93 23.36 -10.18 1.55
CA SER A 93 24.37 -9.80 0.56
C SER A 93 23.87 -9.82 -0.89
N ASP A 94 22.58 -10.13 -1.11
CA ASP A 94 21.97 -10.15 -2.43
C ASP A 94 20.43 -10.02 -2.32
N GLY A 95 19.80 -9.68 -3.44
CA GLY A 95 18.36 -9.66 -3.63
C GLY A 95 17.64 -8.54 -2.85
N LEU A 96 16.35 -8.77 -2.60
CA LEU A 96 15.46 -7.77 -2.02
C LEU A 96 15.98 -7.21 -0.69
N LEU A 97 16.51 -8.05 0.20
CA LEU A 97 16.92 -7.60 1.53
C LEU A 97 18.18 -6.73 1.51
N GLU A 98 19.08 -6.93 0.55
CA GLU A 98 20.21 -6.02 0.35
C GLU A 98 19.75 -4.66 -0.18
N GLU A 99 18.82 -4.65 -1.15
CA GLU A 99 18.19 -3.42 -1.66
C GLU A 99 17.50 -2.65 -0.51
N LEU A 100 16.73 -3.35 0.33
CA LEU A 100 16.06 -2.76 1.49
C LEU A 100 17.04 -2.29 2.57
N SER A 101 18.19 -2.95 2.74
CA SER A 101 19.23 -2.50 3.66
C SER A 101 19.80 -1.14 3.23
N LYS A 102 20.07 -0.96 1.92
CA LYS A 102 20.52 0.31 1.34
C LYS A 102 19.46 1.41 1.48
N LEU A 103 18.21 1.10 1.16
CA LEU A 103 17.08 2.02 1.32
C LEU A 103 16.86 2.41 2.79
N ARG A 104 16.99 1.45 3.72
CA ARG A 104 16.90 1.71 5.17
C ARG A 104 18.02 2.64 5.63
N ALA A 105 19.25 2.43 5.16
CA ALA A 105 20.37 3.31 5.49
C ALA A 105 20.12 4.74 4.97
N SER A 106 19.67 4.88 3.72
CA SER A 106 19.34 6.19 3.14
C SER A 106 18.19 6.88 3.87
N TYR A 107 17.13 6.13 4.24
CA TYR A 107 16.03 6.66 5.03
C TYR A 107 16.52 7.24 6.35
N LEU A 108 17.37 6.49 7.07
CA LEU A 108 17.88 6.93 8.37
C LEU A 108 18.82 8.12 8.24
N GLU A 109 19.65 8.18 7.20
CA GLU A 109 20.50 9.35 6.90
C GLU A 109 19.65 10.60 6.67
N LYS A 110 18.57 10.50 5.88
CA LYS A 110 17.64 11.61 5.65
C LYS A 110 16.90 12.03 6.94
N MET A 111 16.56 11.09 7.81
CA MET A 111 15.93 11.40 9.09
C MET A 111 16.91 12.01 10.10
N ASP A 112 18.19 11.64 10.04
CA ASP A 112 19.26 12.25 10.83
C ASP A 112 19.62 13.66 10.32
N ASP A 113 19.40 13.95 9.03
CA ASP A 113 19.58 15.26 8.39
C ASP A 113 18.33 16.15 8.48
N ASP A 114 18.25 16.97 9.54
CA ASP A 114 17.19 17.96 9.79
C ASP A 114 15.75 17.40 9.60
N PHE A 115 15.54 16.14 10.00
CA PHE A 115 14.25 15.44 9.86
C PHE A 115 13.64 15.56 8.46
N ASN A 116 14.41 15.23 7.41
CA ASN A 116 13.94 15.27 6.03
C ASN A 116 12.93 14.14 5.73
N THR A 117 11.70 14.31 6.24
CA THR A 117 10.60 13.36 6.09
C THR A 117 10.14 13.20 4.65
N GLY A 118 10.21 14.26 3.82
CA GLY A 118 9.83 14.19 2.41
C GLY A 118 10.75 13.24 1.63
N GLY A 119 12.06 13.31 1.86
CA GLY A 119 13.02 12.37 1.30
C GLY A 119 12.86 10.96 1.88
N ALA A 120 12.62 10.83 3.18
CA ALA A 120 12.39 9.55 3.84
C ALA A 120 11.11 8.84 3.33
N VAL A 121 10.05 9.58 3.03
CA VAL A 121 8.82 9.06 2.39
C VAL A 121 9.13 8.52 0.99
N SER A 122 10.03 9.17 0.24
CA SER A 122 10.46 8.67 -1.07
C SER A 122 11.09 7.28 -0.96
N ASP A 123 11.93 7.04 0.04
CA ASP A 123 12.54 5.72 0.28
C ASP A 123 11.48 4.67 0.66
N LEU A 124 10.45 5.03 1.43
CA LEU A 124 9.32 4.11 1.71
C LEU A 124 8.61 3.68 0.42
N PHE A 125 8.38 4.60 -0.52
CA PHE A 125 7.79 4.26 -1.81
C PHE A 125 8.72 3.38 -2.65
N GLU A 126 10.03 3.63 -2.63
CA GLU A 126 11.00 2.77 -3.30
C GLU A 126 11.00 1.36 -2.73
N MET A 127 10.96 1.22 -1.39
CA MET A 127 10.78 -0.08 -0.72
C MET A 127 9.48 -0.77 -1.16
N SER A 128 8.36 -0.04 -1.17
CA SER A 128 7.07 -0.59 -1.60
C SER A 128 7.12 -1.12 -3.04
N ARG A 129 7.80 -0.40 -3.95
CA ARG A 129 8.01 -0.87 -5.33
C ARG A 129 8.91 -2.11 -5.37
N ALA A 130 10.01 -2.12 -4.62
CA ALA A 130 10.93 -3.26 -4.56
C ALA A 130 10.24 -4.53 -4.04
N ILE A 131 9.44 -4.40 -3.00
CA ILE A 131 8.67 -5.52 -2.44
C ILE A 131 7.64 -6.04 -3.45
N ASN A 132 6.89 -5.16 -4.12
CA ASN A 132 5.95 -5.59 -5.15
C ASN A 132 6.65 -6.33 -6.30
N ARG A 133 7.76 -5.79 -6.82
CA ARG A 133 8.57 -6.46 -7.85
C ARG A 133 9.01 -7.85 -7.41
N PHE A 134 9.46 -7.98 -6.16
CA PHE A 134 9.87 -9.28 -5.61
C PHE A 134 8.72 -10.28 -5.54
N ILE A 135 7.54 -9.85 -5.08
CA ILE A 135 6.33 -10.70 -5.04
C ILE A 135 6.02 -11.26 -6.45
N ASP A 136 6.13 -10.41 -7.47
CA ASP A 136 5.84 -10.78 -8.85
C ASP A 136 6.92 -11.72 -9.43
N GLN A 137 8.19 -11.39 -9.26
CA GLN A 137 9.34 -12.18 -9.75
C GLN A 137 9.44 -13.56 -9.10
N GLN A 138 9.11 -13.65 -7.81
CA GLN A 138 9.08 -14.92 -7.08
C GLN A 138 7.76 -15.67 -7.23
N HIS A 139 6.82 -15.16 -8.04
CA HIS A 139 5.50 -15.73 -8.28
C HIS A 139 4.76 -16.10 -6.99
N LEU A 140 4.83 -15.28 -5.95
CA LEU A 140 4.26 -15.64 -4.65
C LEU A 140 2.72 -15.71 -4.68
N GLU A 141 2.10 -15.06 -5.66
CA GLU A 141 0.65 -15.17 -5.92
C GLU A 141 0.24 -16.55 -6.44
N ASP A 142 1.16 -17.28 -7.08
CA ASP A 142 0.91 -18.65 -7.55
C ASP A 142 1.18 -19.62 -6.40
N THR A 143 0.12 -20.25 -5.88
CA THR A 143 0.22 -21.19 -4.76
C THR A 143 1.09 -22.41 -5.06
N GLN A 144 1.27 -22.78 -6.34
CA GLN A 144 2.14 -23.90 -6.73
C GLN A 144 3.62 -23.52 -6.80
N ARG A 145 3.94 -22.24 -7.06
CA ARG A 145 5.31 -21.74 -7.19
C ARG A 145 5.82 -21.02 -5.96
N ARG A 146 4.92 -20.52 -5.11
CA ARG A 146 5.24 -19.81 -3.88
C ARG A 146 6.10 -20.68 -2.97
N THR A 147 7.29 -20.19 -2.65
CA THR A 147 8.22 -20.88 -1.75
C THR A 147 8.16 -20.33 -0.33
N ARG A 148 8.46 -21.20 0.64
CA ARG A 148 8.60 -20.78 2.06
C ARG A 148 9.72 -19.75 2.23
N ALA A 149 10.82 -19.88 1.49
CA ALA A 149 11.92 -18.92 1.49
C ALA A 149 11.46 -17.55 0.97
N GLY A 150 10.71 -17.50 -0.13
CA GLY A 150 10.14 -16.27 -0.66
C GLY A 150 9.20 -15.58 0.33
N LEU A 151 8.35 -16.34 1.03
CA LEU A 151 7.50 -15.80 2.10
C LEU A 151 8.29 -15.29 3.31
N ALA A 152 9.38 -15.96 3.68
CA ALA A 152 10.24 -15.51 4.76
C ALA A 152 10.92 -14.18 4.39
N THR A 153 11.47 -14.07 3.18
CA THR A 153 12.04 -12.82 2.66
C THR A 153 11.00 -11.70 2.61
N LEU A 154 9.78 -11.99 2.14
CA LEU A 154 8.68 -11.02 2.14
C LEU A 154 8.32 -10.56 3.56
N SER A 155 8.30 -11.48 4.54
CA SER A 155 8.01 -11.14 5.94
C SER A 155 9.06 -10.19 6.51
N THR A 156 10.35 -10.50 6.33
CA THR A 156 11.45 -9.62 6.75
C THR A 156 11.37 -8.25 6.08
N ALA A 157 11.08 -8.21 4.78
CA ALA A 157 10.94 -6.96 4.03
C ALA A 157 9.80 -6.08 4.57
N MET A 158 8.66 -6.69 4.89
CA MET A 158 7.52 -5.98 5.49
C MET A 158 7.79 -5.54 6.93
N SER A 159 8.60 -6.28 7.69
CA SER A 159 9.07 -5.85 9.02
C SER A 159 9.93 -4.59 8.94
N VAL A 160 10.79 -4.46 7.93
CA VAL A 160 11.59 -3.25 7.68
C VAL A 160 10.69 -2.07 7.29
N LEU A 161 9.72 -2.29 6.38
CA LEU A 161 8.75 -1.25 6.02
C LEU A 161 7.96 -0.77 7.25
N ARG A 162 7.55 -1.71 8.11
CA ARG A 162 6.82 -1.41 9.36
C ARG A 162 7.67 -0.63 10.36
N GLU A 163 8.94 -0.99 10.52
CA GLU A 163 9.90 -0.25 11.35
C GLU A 163 9.95 1.22 10.94
N LEU A 164 10.22 1.48 9.67
CA LEU A 164 10.42 2.84 9.19
C LEU A 164 9.12 3.65 9.16
N GLY A 165 7.99 3.01 8.81
CA GLY A 165 6.67 3.64 8.96
C GLY A 165 6.38 4.03 10.41
N ALA A 166 6.73 3.17 11.38
CA ALA A 166 6.47 3.42 12.80
C ALA A 166 7.26 4.60 13.37
N ILE A 167 8.48 4.88 12.88
CA ILE A 167 9.26 6.08 13.25
C ILE A 167 8.45 7.35 12.97
N MET A 168 7.73 7.37 11.85
CA MET A 168 6.88 8.49 11.42
C MET A 168 5.45 8.41 11.96
N GLY A 169 5.12 7.41 12.77
CA GLY A 169 3.77 7.21 13.29
C GLY A 169 2.75 6.75 12.23
N LEU A 170 3.23 6.05 11.20
CA LEU A 170 2.45 5.46 10.11
C LEU A 170 2.35 3.94 10.30
N PHE A 171 1.28 3.36 9.76
CA PHE A 171 0.99 1.92 9.72
C PHE A 171 0.98 1.26 11.11
N LEU A 172 0.52 2.00 12.12
CA LEU A 172 0.45 1.49 13.51
C LEU A 172 -0.83 0.69 13.79
N LYS A 173 -1.90 0.96 13.05
CA LYS A 173 -3.22 0.37 13.23
C LYS A 173 -3.86 0.15 11.87
N THR A 174 -4.76 -0.82 11.78
CA THR A 174 -5.56 -1.03 10.57
C THR A 174 -6.25 0.29 10.19
N PRO A 175 -6.09 0.76 8.94
CA PRO A 175 -6.73 1.99 8.51
C PRO A 175 -8.24 1.85 8.66
N LYS A 176 -8.89 2.88 9.23
CA LYS A 176 -10.35 2.96 9.18
C LYS A 176 -10.73 3.16 7.73
N LYS A 177 -11.55 2.24 7.19
CA LYS A 177 -12.18 2.44 5.88
C LYS A 177 -13.01 3.72 5.97
N THR A 178 -12.57 4.77 5.28
CA THR A 178 -13.44 5.91 5.02
C THR A 178 -14.54 5.45 4.06
N GLY A 179 -15.68 6.13 4.04
CA GLY A 179 -16.81 5.76 3.16
C GLY A 179 -16.42 5.65 1.68
N ASP A 180 -15.33 6.30 1.27
CA ASP A 180 -14.80 6.30 -0.09
C ASP A 180 -13.82 5.13 -0.35
N ASP A 181 -13.00 4.75 0.62
CA ASP A 181 -12.02 3.64 0.48
C ASP A 181 -12.68 2.25 0.51
N GLY A 182 -13.78 2.07 1.26
CA GLY A 182 -14.57 0.83 1.26
C GLY A 182 -15.39 0.62 -0.02
N ALA A 183 -15.83 1.72 -0.63
CA ALA A 183 -16.36 1.72 -1.97
C ALA A 183 -15.26 1.33 -2.97
N SER A 184 -14.04 1.83 -2.81
CA SER A 184 -12.91 1.54 -3.72
C SER A 184 -12.53 0.06 -3.79
N GLU A 185 -12.37 -0.68 -2.68
CA GLU A 185 -12.06 -2.13 -2.76
C GLU A 185 -13.21 -2.97 -3.33
N THR A 186 -14.45 -2.61 -2.98
CA THR A 186 -15.65 -3.29 -3.51
C THR A 186 -15.80 -3.00 -5.00
N VAL A 187 -15.57 -1.74 -5.41
CA VAL A 187 -15.54 -1.31 -6.80
C VAL A 187 -14.41 -1.99 -7.55
N ASP A 188 -13.20 -2.09 -6.99
CA ASP A 188 -12.07 -2.82 -7.57
C ASP A 188 -12.43 -4.30 -7.80
N GLY A 189 -13.08 -4.93 -6.81
CA GLY A 189 -13.57 -6.31 -6.92
C GLY A 189 -14.65 -6.47 -7.98
N LEU A 190 -15.62 -5.57 -8.02
CA LEU A 190 -16.68 -5.53 -9.05
C LEU A 190 -16.10 -5.28 -10.45
N MET A 191 -15.11 -4.39 -10.58
CA MET A 191 -14.45 -4.07 -11.83
C MET A 191 -13.65 -5.27 -12.35
N LYS A 192 -12.92 -5.98 -11.48
CA LYS A 192 -12.25 -7.23 -11.86
C LYS A 192 -13.25 -8.26 -12.38
N LEU A 193 -14.37 -8.45 -11.68
CA LEU A 193 -15.42 -9.38 -12.12
C LEU A 193 -16.01 -8.98 -13.49
N LEU A 194 -16.29 -7.68 -13.71
CA LEU A 194 -16.80 -7.18 -14.97
C LEU A 194 -15.81 -7.35 -16.13
N ILE A 195 -14.51 -7.10 -15.88
CA ILE A 195 -13.44 -7.33 -16.85
C ILE A 195 -13.34 -8.82 -17.22
N GLU A 196 -13.39 -9.72 -16.22
CA GLU A 196 -13.39 -11.17 -16.46
C GLU A 196 -14.63 -11.63 -17.25
N LEU A 197 -15.82 -11.12 -16.93
CA LEU A 197 -17.05 -11.43 -17.66
C LEU A 197 -16.98 -10.94 -19.10
N ARG A 198 -16.46 -9.74 -19.35
CA ARG A 198 -16.20 -9.23 -20.71
C ARG A 198 -15.23 -10.12 -21.47
N ALA A 199 -14.13 -10.54 -20.84
CA ALA A 199 -13.15 -11.43 -21.46
C ALA A 199 -13.75 -12.79 -21.81
N LYS A 200 -14.57 -13.38 -20.91
CA LYS A 200 -15.31 -14.62 -21.17
C LYS A 200 -16.33 -14.46 -22.29
N ALA A 201 -17.10 -13.37 -22.32
CA ALA A 201 -18.04 -13.07 -23.40
C ALA A 201 -17.34 -12.97 -24.76
N ARG A 202 -16.21 -12.25 -24.83
CA ARG A 202 -15.40 -12.11 -26.04
C ARG A 202 -14.82 -13.46 -26.50
N ALA A 203 -14.31 -14.28 -25.59
CA ALA A 203 -13.83 -15.63 -25.89
C ALA A 203 -14.95 -16.56 -26.39
N GLY A 204 -16.15 -16.41 -25.83
CA GLY A 204 -17.37 -17.10 -26.27
C GLY A 204 -18.01 -16.54 -27.54
N LYS A 205 -17.41 -15.53 -28.19
CA LYS A 205 -17.96 -14.80 -29.34
C LYS A 205 -19.30 -14.10 -29.07
N ASP A 206 -19.63 -13.87 -27.80
CA ASP A 206 -20.75 -13.02 -27.38
C ASP A 206 -20.32 -11.55 -27.37
N PHE A 207 -20.26 -10.98 -28.57
CA PHE A 207 -19.85 -9.58 -28.76
C PHE A 207 -20.88 -8.60 -28.19
N ALA A 208 -22.16 -8.96 -28.19
CA ALA A 208 -23.23 -8.12 -27.67
C ALA A 208 -23.07 -7.87 -26.16
N THR A 209 -22.83 -8.92 -25.37
CA THR A 209 -22.58 -8.77 -23.93
C THR A 209 -21.26 -8.04 -23.64
N SER A 210 -20.21 -8.31 -24.44
CA SER A 210 -18.93 -7.61 -24.32
C SER A 210 -19.08 -6.10 -24.53
N ASP A 211 -19.82 -5.68 -25.56
CA ASP A 211 -20.04 -4.27 -25.88
C ASP A 211 -20.96 -3.61 -24.84
N ALA A 212 -22.02 -4.30 -24.38
CA ALA A 212 -22.88 -3.80 -23.32
C ALA A 212 -22.13 -3.49 -22.02
N ILE A 213 -21.18 -4.35 -21.62
CA ILE A 213 -20.32 -4.10 -20.45
C ILE A 213 -19.41 -2.88 -20.68
N ARG A 214 -18.79 -2.77 -21.86
CA ARG A 214 -17.92 -1.62 -22.19
C ARG A 214 -18.70 -0.31 -22.16
N ASP A 215 -19.84 -0.28 -22.83
CA ASP A 215 -20.64 0.93 -23.01
C ASP A 215 -21.30 1.35 -21.69
N GLY A 216 -21.73 0.39 -20.88
CA GLY A 216 -22.24 0.64 -19.53
C GLY A 216 -21.18 1.25 -18.60
N LEU A 217 -19.93 0.79 -18.69
CA LEU A 217 -18.82 1.38 -17.94
C LEU A 217 -18.47 2.79 -18.45
N ALA A 218 -18.44 2.99 -19.77
CA ALA A 218 -18.19 4.31 -20.36
C ALA A 218 -19.24 5.35 -19.95
N ALA A 219 -20.51 4.94 -19.85
CA ALA A 219 -21.60 5.80 -19.36
C ALA A 219 -21.43 6.22 -17.89
N MET A 220 -20.62 5.50 -17.11
CA MET A 220 -20.27 5.83 -15.72
C MET A 220 -18.92 6.56 -15.63
N SER A 221 -18.42 7.13 -16.73
CA SER A 221 -17.10 7.74 -16.84
C SER A 221 -15.94 6.79 -16.50
N ILE A 222 -16.11 5.49 -16.75
CA ILE A 222 -15.05 4.49 -16.55
C ILE A 222 -14.56 4.01 -17.91
N THR A 223 -13.28 4.23 -18.20
CA THR A 223 -12.64 3.81 -19.45
C THR A 223 -11.81 2.56 -19.22
N LEU A 224 -12.04 1.53 -20.04
CA LEU A 224 -11.23 0.32 -20.07
C LEU A 224 -10.06 0.49 -21.06
N GLN A 225 -8.85 0.16 -20.63
CA GLN A 225 -7.64 0.14 -21.45
C GLN A 225 -7.15 -1.30 -21.59
N ASP A 226 -7.14 -1.83 -22.80
CA ASP A 226 -6.61 -3.17 -23.08
C ASP A 226 -5.08 -3.08 -23.29
N LEU A 227 -4.29 -3.62 -22.36
CA LEU A 227 -2.83 -3.71 -22.42
C LEU A 227 -2.39 -5.15 -22.74
N LYS A 228 -1.12 -5.34 -23.13
CA LYS A 228 -0.53 -6.67 -23.38
C LYS A 228 -0.58 -7.60 -22.16
N GLU A 229 -0.59 -7.04 -20.95
CA GLU A 229 -0.60 -7.79 -19.68
C GLU A 229 -2.00 -7.94 -19.07
N GLY A 230 -3.03 -7.36 -19.68
CA GLY A 230 -4.42 -7.42 -19.19
C GLY A 230 -5.20 -6.13 -19.45
N THR A 231 -6.49 -6.11 -19.11
CA THR A 231 -7.33 -4.91 -19.19
C THR A 231 -7.22 -4.13 -17.87
N THR A 232 -6.80 -2.87 -17.93
CA THR A 232 -6.84 -1.91 -16.82
C THR A 232 -8.02 -0.93 -17.00
N TRP A 233 -8.31 -0.13 -15.97
CA TRP A 233 -9.39 0.85 -16.04
C TRP A 233 -9.01 2.15 -15.33
N GLU A 234 -9.63 3.25 -15.77
CA GLU A 234 -9.45 4.59 -15.22
C GLU A 234 -10.81 5.30 -15.15
N LYS A 235 -11.01 6.14 -14.12
CA LYS A 235 -12.14 7.08 -14.06
C LYS A 235 -11.73 8.34 -14.83
N ALA A 236 -12.52 8.72 -15.84
CA ALA A 236 -12.37 9.96 -16.58
C ALA A 236 -12.87 11.17 -15.79
#